data_AF-A0A7I9ZJT2-F1
#
_entry.id   AF-A0A7I9ZJT2-F1
#
_cell.length_a   1.000
_cell.length_b   1.000
_cell.length_c   1.000
_cell.angle_alpha   90.00
_cell.angle_beta   90.00
_cell.angle_gamma   90.00
#
_symmetry.space_group_name_H-M   'P 1'
#
loop_
_entity.id
_entity.type
_entity.pdbx_description
1 polymer ?
#
loop_
_entity_poly.entity_id
_entity_poly.type
_entity_poly.pdbx_seq_one_letter_code
_entity_poly.pdbx_strand_id
1 'polypeptide(L)'
;MSKTFDTWWEQSGQHWAAAVLENDGTLWTDSMDERRALFDRRHQRPDPPQGMAPIESIRSYQRSYSNVEPTQHNRSIVVRPRAA
;
A
#
# COMPACT_ATOMS: atom_id res chain seq x y z
N MET A 1 -13.82 14.73 -3.65
CA MET A 1 -12.69 15.65 -3.90
C MET A 1 -11.47 15.09 -3.18
N SER A 2 -10.40 14.82 -3.92
CA SER A 2 -9.09 14.49 -3.33
C SER A 2 -8.60 15.70 -2.53
N LYS A 3 -8.11 15.49 -1.30
CA LYS A 3 -7.42 16.55 -0.55
C LYS A 3 -6.11 16.87 -1.29
N THR A 4 -5.78 18.14 -1.44
CA THR A 4 -4.46 18.56 -1.94
C THR A 4 -3.42 18.42 -0.83
N PHE A 5 -2.14 18.34 -1.21
CA PHE A 5 -1.04 18.28 -0.25
C PHE A 5 -1.06 19.48 0.70
N ASP A 6 -1.24 20.69 0.17
CA ASP A 6 -1.17 21.93 0.95
C ASP A 6 -2.26 21.97 2.03
N THR A 7 -3.50 21.63 1.68
CA THR A 7 -4.60 21.57 2.65
C THR A 7 -4.38 20.49 3.72
N TRP A 8 -3.79 19.35 3.34
CA TRP A 8 -3.44 18.32 4.32
C TRP A 8 -2.27 18.74 5.23
N TRP A 9 -1.27 19.43 4.67
CA TRP A 9 -0.10 19.90 5.41
C TRP A 9 -0.50 20.90 6.49
N GLU A 10 -1.32 21.90 6.13
CA GLU A 10 -1.85 22.90 7.05
C GLU A 10 -2.73 22.27 8.15
N GLN A 11 -3.59 21.31 7.80
CA GLN A 11 -4.54 20.74 8.77
C GLN A 11 -3.95 19.65 9.66
N SER A 12 -2.88 18.99 9.23
CA SER A 12 -2.41 17.75 9.90
C SER A 12 -0.91 17.54 9.79
N GLY A 13 -0.30 17.80 8.63
CA GLY A 13 1.10 17.51 8.38
C GLY A 13 2.07 18.27 9.31
N GLN A 14 1.80 19.55 9.58
CA GLN A 14 2.60 20.37 10.49
C GLN A 14 2.56 19.85 11.93
N HIS A 15 1.37 19.49 12.42
CA HIS A 15 1.20 18.97 13.78
C HIS A 15 1.91 17.63 13.98
N TRP A 16 1.86 16.75 12.98
CA TRP A 16 2.60 15.49 13.01
C TRP A 16 4.12 15.74 13.05
N ALA A 17 4.63 16.63 12.20
CA ALA A 17 6.05 16.93 12.16
C ALA A 17 6.54 17.53 13.49
N ALA A 18 5.76 18.45 14.07
CA ALA A 18 6.04 19.04 15.38
C ALA A 18 6.03 17.98 16.50
N ALA A 19 5.04 17.09 16.52
CA ALA A 19 4.94 16.04 17.53
C ALA A 19 6.11 15.05 17.46
N VAL A 20 6.59 14.71 16.26
CA VAL A 20 7.78 13.85 16.11
C VAL A 20 9.02 14.53 16.66
N LEU A 21 9.22 15.82 16.37
CA LEU A 21 10.36 16.59 16.88
C LEU A 21 10.29 16.78 18.41
N GLU A 22 9.10 17.00 18.97
CA GLU A 22 8.89 17.14 20.42
C GLU A 22 9.23 15.86 21.20
N ASN A 23 9.10 14.70 20.56
CA ASN A 23 9.43 13.40 21.16
C ASN A 23 10.88 12.95 20.87
N ASP A 24 11.78 13.88 20.53
CA ASP A 24 13.15 13.58 20.06
C ASP A 24 13.20 12.55 18.91
N GLY A 25 12.11 12.48 18.14
CA GLY A 25 11.97 11.59 17.01
C GLY A 25 12.65 12.16 15.77
N THR A 26 13.13 11.27 14.91
CA THR A 26 13.66 11.66 13.60
C THR A 26 12.53 11.63 12.58
N LEU A 27 12.30 12.76 11.90
CA LEU A 27 11.39 12.80 10.77
C LEU A 27 11.92 11.87 9.68
N TRP A 28 11.06 11.03 9.12
CA TRP A 28 11.46 10.09 8.06
C TRP A 28 12.00 10.84 6.81
N THR A 29 11.48 12.02 6.54
CA THR A 29 11.98 12.91 5.48
C THR A 29 12.15 14.29 6.08
N ASP A 30 13.21 15.00 5.72
CA ASP A 30 13.46 16.39 6.08
C ASP A 30 12.98 17.35 4.96
N SER A 31 13.08 16.91 3.70
CA SER A 31 12.63 17.63 2.51
C SER A 31 11.11 17.73 2.38
N MET A 32 10.62 18.93 2.04
CA MET A 32 9.21 19.15 1.72
C MET A 32 8.78 18.47 0.41
N ASP A 33 9.68 18.38 -0.56
CA ASP A 33 9.39 17.76 -1.87
C ASP A 33 9.17 16.25 -1.71
N GLU A 34 9.96 15.59 -0.86
CA GLU A 34 9.78 14.17 -0.55
C GLU A 34 8.46 13.91 0.17
N ARG A 35 8.07 14.79 1.11
CA ARG A 35 6.75 14.70 1.78
C ARG A 35 5.62 14.82 0.79
N ARG A 36 5.71 15.74 -0.18
CA ARG A 36 4.72 15.91 -1.23
C ARG A 36 4.64 14.67 -2.11
N ALA A 37 5.77 14.12 -2.53
CA ALA A 37 5.82 12.88 -3.33
C ALA A 37 5.19 11.68 -2.59
N LEU A 38 5.43 11.54 -1.28
CA LEU A 38 4.81 10.49 -0.47
C LEU A 38 3.29 10.70 -0.32
N PHE A 39 2.85 11.94 -0.11
CA PHE A 39 1.43 12.28 -0.07
C PHE A 39 0.75 11.93 -1.39
N ASP A 40 1.34 12.33 -2.51
CA ASP A 40 0.85 12.07 -3.85
C ASP A 40 0.77 10.57 -4.09
N ARG A 41 1.82 9.80 -3.78
CA ARG A 41 1.81 8.33 -3.92
C ARG A 41 0.69 7.66 -3.10
N ARG A 42 0.36 8.19 -1.92
CA ARG A 42 -0.68 7.62 -1.04
C ARG A 42 -2.10 7.94 -1.54
N HIS A 43 -2.28 9.11 -2.12
CA HIS A 43 -3.60 9.60 -2.55
C HIS A 43 -3.87 9.41 -4.03
N GLN A 44 -2.84 9.18 -4.83
CA GLN A 44 -2.95 8.66 -6.19
C GLN A 44 -3.30 7.18 -6.09
N ARG A 45 -4.56 6.87 -6.42
CA ARG A 45 -4.97 5.52 -6.76
C ARG A 45 -4.74 5.38 -8.26
N PRO A 46 -3.65 4.74 -8.72
CA PRO A 46 -3.51 4.45 -10.14
C PRO A 46 -4.67 3.56 -10.58
N ASP A 47 -5.08 3.71 -11.84
CA ASP A 47 -6.08 2.82 -12.41
C ASP A 47 -5.60 1.37 -12.31
N PRO A 48 -6.52 0.42 -12.07
CA PRO A 48 -6.19 -0.99 -12.11
C PRO A 48 -5.52 -1.36 -13.44
N PRO A 49 -4.56 -2.32 -13.45
CA PRO A 49 -3.96 -2.81 -14.68
C PRO A 49 -5.01 -3.22 -15.71
N GLN A 50 -4.77 -2.88 -16.98
CA GLN A 50 -5.65 -3.25 -18.08
C GLN A 50 -5.86 -4.77 -18.13
N GLY A 51 -7.11 -5.21 -18.16
CA GLY A 51 -7.50 -6.62 -18.15
C GLY A 51 -7.76 -7.23 -16.77
N MET A 52 -7.55 -6.48 -15.68
CA MET A 52 -7.99 -6.91 -14.35
C MET A 52 -9.49 -6.67 -14.18
N ALA A 53 -10.25 -7.71 -13.85
CA ALA A 53 -11.67 -7.57 -13.53
C ALA A 53 -11.85 -6.67 -12.28
N PRO A 54 -12.85 -5.79 -12.24
CA PRO A 54 -13.14 -4.99 -11.06
C PRO A 54 -13.34 -5.87 -9.83
N ILE A 55 -12.56 -5.64 -8.78
CA ILE A 55 -12.75 -6.33 -7.49
C ILE A 55 -13.78 -5.55 -6.69
N GLU A 56 -15.01 -6.02 -6.66
CA GLU A 56 -16.09 -5.37 -5.89
C GLU A 56 -15.90 -5.56 -4.37
N SER A 57 -15.31 -6.69 -3.96
CA SER A 57 -15.04 -7.01 -2.55
C SER A 57 -13.94 -8.05 -2.38
N ILE A 58 -13.33 -8.11 -1.19
CA ILE A 58 -12.35 -9.16 -0.83
C ILE A 58 -12.96 -10.57 -1.02
N ARG A 59 -14.24 -10.74 -0.70
CA ARG A 59 -14.94 -12.02 -0.87
C ARG A 59 -15.12 -12.41 -2.34
N SER A 60 -15.39 -11.43 -3.21
CA SER A 60 -15.47 -11.66 -4.67
C SER A 60 -14.12 -12.08 -5.26
N TYR A 61 -13.04 -11.44 -4.79
CA TYR A 61 -11.67 -11.78 -5.18
C TYR A 61 -11.33 -13.22 -4.81
N GLN A 62 -11.56 -13.62 -3.55
CA GLN A 62 -11.29 -14.97 -3.08
C GLN A 62 -12.03 -16.04 -3.90
N ARG A 63 -13.32 -15.80 -4.21
CA ARG A 63 -14.12 -16.72 -5.03
C ARG A 63 -13.58 -16.86 -6.46
N SER A 64 -13.06 -15.79 -7.05
CA SER A 64 -12.47 -15.85 -8.40
C SER A 64 -11.21 -16.72 -8.46
N TYR A 65 -10.38 -16.71 -7.41
CA TYR A 65 -9.17 -17.55 -7.31
C TYR A 65 -9.49 -19.03 -7.04
N SER A 66 -10.64 -19.33 -6.42
CA SER A 66 -11.08 -20.71 -6.18
C SER A 66 -11.63 -21.42 -7.41
N ASN A 67 -11.98 -20.66 -8.46
CA ASN A 67 -12.60 -21.20 -9.69
C ASN A 67 -11.62 -21.25 -10.88
N VAL A 68 -10.35 -20.89 -10.69
CA VAL A 68 -9.32 -21.12 -11.70
C VAL A 68 -8.88 -22.57 -11.58
N GLU A 69 -9.22 -23.39 -12.58
CA GLU A 69 -8.67 -24.75 -12.71
C GLU A 69 -7.15 -24.70 -12.53
N PRO A 70 -6.56 -25.59 -11.70
CA PRO A 70 -5.14 -25.58 -11.44
C PRO A 70 -4.41 -25.93 -12.74
N THR A 71 -4.02 -24.92 -13.50
CA THR A 71 -3.08 -25.09 -14.59
C THR A 71 -1.79 -25.57 -13.95
N GLN A 72 -1.39 -26.80 -14.29
CA GLN A 72 -0.24 -27.50 -13.73
C GLN A 72 1.05 -26.68 -13.86
N HIS A 73 1.28 -25.75 -12.94
CA HIS A 73 2.60 -25.17 -12.73
C HIS A 73 3.33 -26.09 -11.76
N ASN A 74 4.11 -26.98 -12.37
CA ASN A 74 5.15 -27.80 -11.76
C ASN A 74 5.91 -26.99 -10.69
N ARG A 75 5.54 -27.17 -9.43
CA ARG A 75 6.36 -26.80 -8.28
C ARG A 75 6.53 -28.06 -7.46
N SER A 76 7.59 -28.78 -7.78
CA SER A 76 8.20 -29.77 -6.90
C SER A 76 8.58 -29.07 -5.60
N ILE A 77 7.65 -29.01 -4.65
CA ILE A 77 7.94 -28.61 -3.28
C ILE A 77 8.57 -29.84 -2.63
N VAL A 78 9.90 -29.85 -2.57
CA VAL A 78 10.65 -30.80 -1.75
C VAL A 78 10.33 -30.44 -0.29
N VAL A 79 9.34 -31.12 0.28
CA VAL A 79 9.08 -31.08 1.72
C VAL A 79 10.20 -31.87 2.39
N ARG A 80 11.16 -31.17 3.00
CA ARG A 80 12.12 -31.81 3.89
C ARG A 80 11.41 -32.14 5.21
N PRO A 81 11.42 -33.42 5.66
CA PRO A 81 10.87 -33.75 6.96
C PRO A 81 11.74 -33.14 8.07
N ARG A 82 11.07 -32.53 9.05
CA ARG A 82 11.67 -32.05 10.29
C ARG A 82 12.04 -33.27 11.14
N ALA A 83 13.33 -33.47 11.39
CA ALA A 83 13.82 -34.52 12.28
C ALA A 83 13.35 -34.24 13.72
N ALA A 84 13.00 -35.33 14.40
CA ALA A 84 12.48 -35.39 15.77
C ALA A 84 13.52 -34.96 16.81
#